data_AF-A0A385ESB8-F1
#
_entry.id   AF-A0A385ESB8-F1
#
_cell.length_a   1.000
_cell.length_b   1.000
_cell.length_c   1.000
_cell.angle_alpha   90.00
_cell.angle_beta   90.00
_cell.angle_gamma   90.00
#
_symmetry.space_group_name_H-M   'P 1'
#
loop_
_entity.id
_entity.type
_entity.pdbx_description
1 polymer ?
#
loop_
_entity_poly.entity_id
_entity_poly.type
_entity_poly.pdbx_seq_one_letter_code
_entity_poly.pdbx_strand_id
1 'polypeptide(L)'
;MNSDKLGLKKEFLNLYLHAVLAHFTAIVVFILGSKHIVNSYDKLPDFIPLISSYYFNIIMLLMGVFFFFYMLFEVYLKRMIQILNAAKFSAPFYIFSIFGFIGLGVFPFFGAFSSISSL
;
A
#
# COMPACT_ATOMS: atom_id res chain seq x y z
N MET A 1 -22.09 30.70 -0.13
CA MET A 1 -22.16 29.22 -0.09
C MET A 1 -20.73 28.66 -0.05
N ASN A 2 -20.40 27.79 0.92
CA ASN A 2 -19.43 26.69 0.76
C ASN A 2 -17.88 26.89 0.78
N SER A 3 -17.27 27.93 1.36
CA SER A 3 -15.79 27.97 1.49
C SER A 3 -15.23 26.77 2.25
N ASP A 4 -15.89 26.39 3.36
CA ASP A 4 -15.44 25.32 4.24
C ASP A 4 -15.56 23.95 3.57
N LYS A 5 -16.63 23.72 2.81
CA LYS A 5 -16.79 22.46 2.05
C LYS A 5 -15.82 22.39 0.87
N LEU A 6 -15.52 23.51 0.22
CA LEU A 6 -14.50 23.53 -0.83
C LEU A 6 -13.11 23.24 -0.26
N GLY A 7 -12.77 23.79 0.91
CA GLY A 7 -11.55 23.48 1.65
C GLY A 7 -11.43 22.00 1.97
N LEU A 8 -12.47 21.40 2.56
CA LEU A 8 -12.52 19.97 2.87
C LEU A 8 -12.38 19.10 1.62
N LYS A 9 -13.01 19.46 0.50
CA LYS A 9 -12.88 18.72 -0.77
C LYS A 9 -11.45 18.76 -1.32
N LYS A 10 -10.76 19.90 -1.22
CA LYS A 10 -9.35 20.03 -1.61
C LYS A 10 -8.43 19.20 -0.70
N GLU A 11 -8.67 19.25 0.61
CA GLU A 11 -7.94 18.45 1.59
C GLU A 11 -8.10 16.95 1.30
N PHE A 12 -9.32 16.49 1.04
CA PHE A 12 -9.58 15.11 0.66
C PHE A 12 -8.80 14.70 -0.58
N LEU A 13 -8.83 15.51 -1.64
CA LEU A 13 -8.13 15.20 -2.89
C LEU A 13 -6.62 15.11 -2.68
N ASN A 14 -6.07 16.00 -1.84
CA ASN A 14 -4.66 15.98 -1.48
C ASN A 14 -4.29 14.70 -0.71
N LEU A 15 -5.08 14.33 0.30
CA LEU A 15 -4.89 13.09 1.06
C LEU A 15 -5.03 11.85 0.17
N TYR A 16 -6.02 11.83 -0.73
CA TYR A 16 -6.22 10.76 -1.69
C TYR A 16 -5.00 10.59 -2.60
N LEU A 17 -4.48 11.68 -3.17
CA LEU A 17 -3.29 11.64 -4.03
C LEU A 17 -2.07 11.13 -3.27
N HIS A 18 -1.84 11.59 -2.04
CA HIS A 18 -0.72 11.12 -1.22
C HIS A 18 -0.88 9.64 -0.85
N ALA A 19 -2.09 9.18 -0.53
CA ALA A 19 -2.37 7.77 -0.27
C ALA A 19 -2.09 6.91 -1.51
N VAL A 20 -2.50 7.35 -2.70
CA VAL A 20 -2.24 6.66 -3.98
C VAL A 20 -0.73 6.58 -4.25
N LEU A 21 -0.01 7.69 -4.10
CA LEU A 21 1.44 7.73 -4.30
C LEU A 21 2.17 6.84 -3.31
N ALA A 22 1.79 6.88 -2.03
CA ALA A 22 2.37 6.01 -1.01
C ALA A 22 2.18 4.52 -1.36
N HIS A 23 0.98 4.13 -1.82
CA HIS A 23 0.74 2.75 -2.30
C HIS A 23 1.62 2.40 -3.49
N PHE A 24 1.74 3.28 -4.48
CA PHE A 24 2.58 3.04 -5.65
C PHE A 24 4.05 2.87 -5.26
N THR A 25 4.57 3.74 -4.39
CA THR A 25 5.93 3.61 -3.84
C THR A 25 6.11 2.29 -3.10
N ALA A 26 5.15 1.88 -2.28
CA ALA A 26 5.22 0.61 -1.57
C ALA A 26 5.25 -0.59 -2.53
N ILE A 27 4.44 -0.59 -3.59
CA ILE A 27 4.47 -1.64 -4.63
C ILE A 27 5.87 -1.72 -5.27
N VAL A 28 6.44 -0.57 -5.67
CA VAL A 28 7.77 -0.52 -6.29
C VAL A 28 8.85 -1.04 -5.33
N VAL A 29 8.84 -0.58 -4.08
CA VAL A 29 9.79 -1.04 -3.05
C VAL A 29 9.62 -2.53 -2.79
N PHE A 30 8.38 -3.04 -2.77
CA PHE A 30 8.11 -4.45 -2.54
C PHE A 30 8.64 -5.33 -3.67
N ILE A 31 8.38 -4.95 -4.94
CA ILE A 31 8.87 -5.69 -6.11
C ILE A 31 10.40 -5.66 -6.18
N LEU A 32 11.01 -4.48 -6.03
CA LEU A 32 12.47 -4.32 -6.09
C LEU A 32 13.17 -5.00 -4.91
N GLY A 33 12.62 -4.85 -3.70
CA GLY A 33 13.12 -5.47 -2.49
C GLY A 33 13.04 -6.99 -2.56
N SER A 34 11.90 -7.54 -2.98
CA SER A 34 11.72 -8.99 -3.15
C SER A 34 12.72 -9.56 -4.17
N LYS A 35 12.90 -8.89 -5.31
CA LYS A 35 13.89 -9.31 -6.32
C LYS A 35 15.32 -9.30 -5.77
N HIS A 36 15.67 -8.27 -4.98
CA HIS A 36 17.00 -8.18 -4.37
C HIS A 36 17.23 -9.27 -3.32
N ILE A 37 16.22 -9.56 -2.49
CA ILE A 37 16.27 -10.63 -1.49
C ILE A 37 16.47 -11.98 -2.19
N VAL A 38 15.69 -12.28 -3.24
CA VAL A 38 15.81 -13.52 -4.01
C VAL A 38 17.23 -13.69 -4.58
N ASN A 39 17.75 -12.67 -5.25
CA ASN A 39 19.08 -12.71 -5.86
C ASN A 39 20.25 -12.76 -4.86
N SER A 40 19.97 -12.53 -3.57
CA SER A 40 21.00 -12.53 -2.53
C SER A 40 21.08 -13.85 -1.78
N TYR A 41 20.14 -14.79 -1.98
CA TYR A 41 20.17 -16.10 -1.33
C TYR A 41 21.37 -16.95 -1.77
N ASP A 42 21.81 -16.83 -3.01
CA ASP A 42 22.99 -17.54 -3.54
C ASP A 42 24.32 -17.10 -2.87
N LYS A 43 24.27 -16.03 -2.07
CA LYS A 43 25.43 -15.48 -1.34
C LYS A 43 25.39 -15.78 0.15
N LEU A 44 24.38 -16.52 0.63
CA LEU A 44 24.34 -16.91 2.05
C LEU A 44 25.40 -17.98 2.35
N PRO A 45 26.09 -17.87 3.49
CA PRO A 45 26.99 -18.93 3.95
C PRO A 45 26.28 -20.28 4.12
N ASP A 46 26.94 -21.37 3.72
CA ASP A 46 26.39 -22.74 3.72
C ASP A 46 25.88 -23.24 5.08
N PHE A 47 26.32 -22.62 6.18
CA PHE A 47 25.89 -22.99 7.53
C PHE A 47 24.54 -22.38 7.93
N ILE A 48 24.00 -21.42 7.18
CA ILE A 48 22.67 -20.84 7.44
C ILE A 48 21.65 -21.70 6.69
N PRO A 49 20.70 -22.35 7.38
CA PRO A 49 19.66 -23.11 6.70
C PRO A 49 18.87 -22.17 5.77
N LEU A 50 18.89 -22.45 4.46
CA LEU A 50 18.18 -21.63 3.45
C LEU A 50 16.71 -21.39 3.85
N ILE A 51 16.08 -22.42 4.40
CA ILE A 51 14.70 -22.41 4.91
C ILE A 51 14.52 -21.37 6.03
N SER A 52 15.46 -21.27 6.98
CA SER A 52 15.37 -20.31 8.09
C SER A 52 15.51 -18.86 7.61
N SER A 53 16.42 -18.61 6.67
CA SER A 53 16.58 -17.30 6.04
C SER A 53 15.33 -16.88 5.26
N TYR A 54 14.70 -17.82 4.55
CA TYR A 54 13.46 -17.58 3.80
C TYR A 54 12.30 -17.19 4.71
N TYR A 55 12.08 -17.95 5.80
CA TYR A 55 11.03 -17.62 6.79
C TYR A 55 11.28 -16.28 7.47
N PHE A 56 12.53 -15.98 7.86
CA PHE A 56 12.87 -14.70 8.48
C PHE A 56 12.56 -13.51 7.55
N ASN A 57 12.94 -13.61 6.28
CA ASN A 57 12.67 -12.56 5.29
C ASN A 57 11.17 -12.39 5.02
N ILE A 58 10.40 -13.49 4.93
CA ILE A 58 8.94 -13.42 4.80
C ILE A 58 8.31 -12.74 6.01
N ILE A 59 8.75 -13.06 7.23
CA ILE A 59 8.21 -12.45 8.47
C ILE A 59 8.50 -10.94 8.49
N MET A 60 9.74 -10.54 8.18
CA MET A 60 10.12 -9.12 8.10
C MET A 60 9.34 -8.37 7.03
N LEU A 61 9.13 -9.01 5.88
CA LEU A 61 8.31 -8.48 4.79
C LEU A 61 6.86 -8.28 5.21
N LEU A 62 6.24 -9.27 5.86
CA LEU A 62 4.87 -9.19 6.37
C LEU A 62 4.73 -8.11 7.44
N MET A 63 5.69 -7.99 8.36
CA MET A 63 5.71 -6.90 9.34
C MET A 63 5.75 -5.52 8.66
N GLY A 64 6.61 -5.36 7.65
CA GLY A 64 6.70 -4.12 6.87
C GLY A 64 5.40 -3.78 6.16
N VAL A 65 4.75 -4.77 5.54
CA VAL A 65 3.45 -4.62 4.87
C VAL A 65 2.36 -4.23 5.87
N PHE A 66 2.29 -4.92 7.01
CA PHE A 66 1.30 -4.62 8.06
C PHE A 66 1.48 -3.20 8.60
N PHE A 67 2.72 -2.81 8.91
CA PHE A 67 3.04 -1.46 9.38
C PHE A 67 2.69 -0.40 8.33
N PHE A 68 2.97 -0.66 7.05
CA PHE A 68 2.61 0.23 5.96
C PHE A 68 1.10 0.44 5.83
N PHE A 69 0.31 -0.63 5.87
CA PHE A 69 -1.16 -0.52 5.84
C PHE A 69 -1.72 0.18 7.09
N TYR A 70 -1.11 -0.06 8.26
CA TYR A 70 -1.45 0.66 9.48
C TYR A 70 -1.20 2.16 9.34
N MET A 71 -0.03 2.57 8.82
CA MET A 71 0.29 3.98 8.58
C MET A 71 -0.64 4.62 7.55
N LEU A 72 -0.98 3.92 6.47
CA LEU A 72 -1.98 4.38 5.50
C LEU A 72 -3.33 4.63 6.15
N PHE A 73 -3.74 3.72 7.04
CA PHE A 73 -5.00 3.84 7.77
C PHE A 73 -5.02 5.06 8.68
N GLU A 74 -4.00 5.19 9.55
CA GLU A 74 -3.89 6.24 10.54
C GLU A 74 -3.72 7.64 9.91
N VAL A 75 -2.84 7.76 8.91
CA VAL A 75 -2.44 9.06 8.35
C VAL A 75 -3.45 9.57 7.33
N TYR A 76 -3.97 8.71 6.46
CA TYR A 76 -4.80 9.14 5.33
C TYR A 76 -6.27 8.74 5.50
N LEU A 77 -6.57 7.43 5.63
CA LEU A 77 -7.95 6.94 5.59
C LEU A 77 -8.84 7.53 6.68
N LYS A 78 -8.38 7.58 7.94
CA LYS A 78 -9.18 8.12 9.04
C LYS A 78 -9.68 9.53 8.74
N ARG A 79 -8.77 10.41 8.30
CA ARG A 79 -9.09 11.80 7.97
C ARG A 79 -9.98 11.89 6.74
N MET A 80 -9.71 11.08 5.72
CA MET A 80 -10.53 11.01 4.52
C MET A 80 -11.98 10.59 4.81
N ILE A 81 -12.21 9.61 5.70
CA ILE A 81 -13.55 9.16 6.12
C ILE A 81 -14.29 10.29 6.84
N GLN A 82 -13.62 11.00 7.75
CA GLN A 82 -14.20 12.15 8.44
C GLN A 82 -14.65 13.24 7.46
N ILE A 83 -13.81 13.55 6.47
CA ILE A 83 -14.13 14.53 5.43
C ILE A 83 -15.28 14.03 4.55
N LEU A 84 -15.31 12.74 4.20
CA LEU A 84 -16.37 12.12 3.42
C LEU A 84 -17.74 12.36 4.06
N ASN A 85 -17.83 12.11 5.38
CA ASN A 85 -19.04 12.29 6.17
C ASN A 85 -19.49 13.76 6.27
N ALA A 86 -18.54 14.71 6.26
CA ALA A 86 -18.83 16.14 6.43
C ALA A 86 -19.10 16.90 5.11
N ALA A 87 -18.41 16.57 4.02
CA ALA A 87 -18.35 17.41 2.82
C ALA A 87 -19.45 17.13 1.77
N LYS A 88 -20.30 16.10 1.98
CA LYS A 88 -21.40 15.70 1.07
C LYS A 88 -20.94 15.63 -0.40
N PHE A 89 -20.03 14.70 -0.69
CA PHE A 89 -19.56 14.44 -2.05
C PHE A 89 -20.67 13.92 -2.97
N SER A 90 -20.46 13.96 -4.28
CA SER A 90 -21.39 13.38 -5.26
C SER A 90 -21.24 11.85 -5.31
N ALA A 91 -22.32 11.12 -5.59
CA ALA A 91 -22.30 9.65 -5.67
C ALA A 91 -21.19 9.08 -6.61
N PRO A 92 -20.89 9.66 -7.78
CA PRO A 92 -19.79 9.20 -8.64
C PRO A 92 -18.41 9.28 -7.95
N PHE A 93 -18.22 10.25 -7.06
CA PHE A 93 -16.96 10.43 -6.34
C PHE A 93 -16.75 9.33 -5.29
N TYR A 94 -17.82 8.90 -4.62
CA TYR A 94 -17.78 7.75 -3.70
C TYR A 94 -17.40 6.47 -4.45
N ILE A 95 -18.04 6.24 -5.59
CA ILE A 95 -17.78 5.08 -6.46
C ILE A 95 -16.32 5.07 -6.90
N PHE A 96 -15.82 6.18 -7.45
CA PHE A 96 -14.42 6.31 -7.86
C PHE A 96 -13.43 6.06 -6.71
N SER A 97 -13.71 6.62 -5.53
CA SER A 97 -12.84 6.46 -4.35
C SER A 97 -12.76 5.01 -3.89
N ILE A 98 -13.88 4.28 -3.90
CA ILE A 98 -13.96 2.87 -3.52
C ILE A 98 -13.21 2.00 -4.54
N PHE A 99 -13.46 2.18 -5.83
CA PHE A 99 -12.76 1.42 -6.88
C PHE A 99 -11.25 1.72 -6.90
N GLY A 100 -10.85 2.98 -6.66
CA GLY A 100 -9.44 3.35 -6.53
C GLY A 100 -8.77 2.67 -5.35
N PHE A 101 -9.40 2.65 -4.18
CA PHE A 101 -8.85 1.98 -2.99
C PHE A 101 -8.80 0.45 -3.14
N ILE A 102 -9.86 -0.18 -3.67
CA ILE A 102 -9.87 -1.62 -3.92
C ILE A 102 -8.81 -1.97 -4.97
N GLY A 103 -8.69 -1.18 -6.04
CA GLY A 103 -7.66 -1.35 -7.06
C GLY A 103 -6.24 -1.28 -6.47
N LEU A 104 -5.97 -0.30 -5.62
CA LEU A 104 -4.68 -0.14 -4.94
C LEU A 104 -4.38 -1.24 -3.91
N GLY A 105 -5.42 -1.78 -3.27
CA GLY A 105 -5.27 -2.88 -2.32
C GLY A 105 -4.98 -4.23 -2.98
N VAL A 106 -5.57 -4.50 -4.15
CA VAL A 106 -5.49 -5.81 -4.82
C VAL A 106 -4.28 -5.95 -5.75
N PHE A 107 -3.86 -4.87 -6.42
CA PHE A 107 -2.74 -4.88 -7.36
C PHE A 107 -1.38 -5.38 -6.80
N PRO A 108 -0.97 -5.00 -5.56
CA PRO A 108 0.27 -5.48 -4.96
C PRO A 108 0.29 -7.00 -4.81
N PHE A 109 -0.86 -7.63 -4.50
CA PHE A 109 -0.95 -9.08 -4.30
C PHE A 109 -0.82 -9.85 -5.62
N PHE A 110 -1.39 -9.35 -6.72
CA PHE A 110 -1.23 -9.98 -8.04
C PHE A 110 0.21 -9.91 -8.55
N GLY A 111 0.88 -8.76 -8.42
CA GLY A 111 2.28 -8.61 -8.82
C GLY A 111 3.24 -9.44 -7.96
N ALA A 112 3.00 -9.52 -6.66
CA ALA A 112 3.75 -10.39 -5.75
C ALA A 112 3.57 -11.87 -6.11
N PHE A 113 2.33 -12.35 -6.28
CA PHE A 113 2.05 -13.75 -6.65
C PHE A 113 2.67 -14.14 -7.99
N SER A 114 2.58 -13.26 -9.01
CA SER A 114 3.14 -13.56 -10.33
C SER A 114 4.67 -13.67 -10.32
N SER A 115 5.35 -12.86 -9.50
CA SER A 115 6.82 -12.91 -9.38
C SER A 115 7.32 -14.13 -8.60
N ILE A 116 6.52 -14.67 -7.69
CA ILE A 116 6.82 -15.89 -6.94
C ILE A 116 6.56 -17.13 -7.81
N SER A 117 5.52 -17.12 -8.66
CA SER A 117 5.17 -18.26 -9.52
C SER A 117 6.09 -18.48 -10.73
N SER A 118 6.99 -17.54 -11.03
CA SER A 118 7.96 -17.63 -12.13
C SER A 118 9.35 -18.15 -11.70
N LEU A 119 9.49 -18.56 -10.45
CA LEU A 119 10.64 -19.29 -9.90
C LEU A 119 10.29 -20.79 -9.82
#